data_AF-A0A377B2H4-F1
#
_entry.id   AF-A0A377B2H4-F1
#
_cell.length_a   1.000
_cell.length_b   1.000
_cell.length_c   1.000
_cell.angle_alpha   90.00
_cell.angle_beta   90.00
_cell.angle_gamma   90.00
#
_symmetry.space_group_name_H-M   'P 1'
#
loop_
_entity.id
_entity.type
_entity.pdbx_description
1 polymer ?
#
loop_
_entity_poly.entity_id
_entity_poly.type
_entity_poly.pdbx_seq_one_letter_code
_entity_poly.pdbx_strand_id
1 'polypeptide(L)'
;MMWVAAAAEVSGPLLISYFIDNMVAKNNLPLKMVAGLAAAYVGLQLFAAGLHYAQSLLFNRAAVGVVQQLRTDVMDAALRQPLSEFDTQPVGQVISRVTNDTEVIRDLYVTVVATVLRSAALVGAMLVAMFSLDWRMALVAIMIFPVVLVVMVIYQRYSTPIVRRVRAYLADINDGFNEIINGMSVIQQFRQQARFGERMGEASRSHYMARIQTLRLDGFCCVRC
;
A
#
# COMPACT_ATOMS: atom_id res chain seq x y z
N MET A 1 6.05 12.31 19.54
CA MET A 1 5.46 10.96 19.64
C MET A 1 6.04 9.98 18.64
N MET A 2 5.98 10.21 17.31
CA MET A 2 6.52 9.27 16.32
C MET A 2 8.00 8.90 16.53
N TRP A 3 8.85 9.90 16.80
CA TRP A 3 10.27 9.67 17.08
C TRP A 3 10.53 8.92 18.40
N VAL A 4 9.64 9.05 19.37
CA VAL A 4 9.74 8.35 20.67
C VAL A 4 9.35 6.88 20.51
N ALA A 5 8.30 6.60 19.74
CA ALA A 5 7.92 5.23 19.39
C ALA A 5 9.01 4.54 18.55
N ALA A 6 9.55 5.24 17.54
CA ALA A 6 10.64 4.71 16.71
C ALA A 6 11.93 4.47 17.53
N ALA A 7 12.27 5.36 18.46
CA ALA A 7 13.41 5.16 19.37
C ALA A 7 13.21 3.96 20.31
N ALA A 8 11.99 3.74 20.81
CA ALA A 8 11.65 2.57 21.61
C ALA A 8 11.76 1.27 20.81
N GLU A 9 11.31 1.27 19.55
CA GLU A 9 11.40 0.12 18.64
C GLU A 9 12.87 -0.23 18.32
N VAL A 10 13.71 0.78 18.16
CA VAL A 10 15.15 0.66 17.90
C VAL A 10 15.94 0.20 19.13
N SER A 11 15.48 0.50 20.34
CA SER A 11 16.15 0.02 21.56
C SER A 11 16.10 -1.51 21.74
N GLY A 12 15.17 -2.22 21.09
CA GLY A 12 15.11 -3.68 21.10
C GLY A 12 16.36 -4.34 20.50
N PRO A 13 16.70 -4.07 19.21
CA PRO A 13 17.92 -4.56 18.58
C PRO A 13 19.22 -4.14 19.31
N LEU A 14 19.26 -2.93 19.88
CA LEU A 14 20.41 -2.44 20.65
C LEU A 14 20.62 -3.25 21.94
N LEU A 15 19.54 -3.55 22.66
CA LEU A 15 19.57 -4.41 23.84
C LEU A 15 19.99 -5.84 23.50
N ILE A 16 19.55 -6.37 22.35
CA ILE A 16 19.95 -7.69 21.86
C ILE A 16 21.45 -7.71 21.53
N SER A 17 21.98 -6.70 20.83
CA SER A 17 23.42 -6.60 20.56
C SER A 17 24.23 -6.56 21.85
N TYR A 18 23.80 -5.74 22.82
CA TYR A 18 24.46 -5.65 24.13
C TYR A 18 24.43 -6.97 24.90
N PHE A 19 23.32 -7.73 24.82
CA PHE A 19 23.21 -9.05 25.43
C PHE A 19 24.15 -10.07 24.77
N ILE A 20 24.27 -10.05 23.44
CA ILE A 20 25.18 -10.93 22.70
C ILE A 20 26.64 -10.59 23.05
N ASP A 21 27.01 -9.31 22.98
CA ASP A 21 28.39 -8.86 23.16
C ASP A 21 28.90 -8.99 24.61
N ASN A 22 28.03 -8.84 25.62
CA ASN A 22 28.47 -8.82 27.01
C ASN A 22 28.17 -10.12 27.79
N MET A 23 27.18 -10.91 27.36
CA MET A 23 26.79 -12.17 28.05
C MET A 23 27.32 -13.42 27.33
N VAL A 24 27.27 -13.47 25.99
CA VAL A 24 27.71 -14.64 25.20
C VAL A 24 29.21 -14.63 24.98
N ALA A 25 29.82 -13.46 24.73
CA ALA A 25 31.28 -13.37 24.51
C ALA A 25 32.13 -13.57 25.79
N LYS A 26 31.56 -13.39 26.99
CA LYS A 26 32.26 -13.50 28.29
C LYS A 26 32.00 -14.78 29.07
N ASN A 27 31.14 -15.68 28.57
CA ASN A 27 30.90 -17.03 29.10
C ASN A 27 30.60 -17.15 30.62
N ASN A 28 30.11 -16.06 31.25
CA ASN A 28 29.74 -16.02 32.66
C ASN A 28 28.26 -15.62 32.76
N LEU A 29 27.38 -16.59 33.04
CA LEU A 29 25.92 -16.41 33.04
C LEU A 29 25.35 -16.40 34.48
N PRO A 30 25.46 -15.30 35.24
CA PRO A 30 24.70 -15.17 36.47
C PRO A 30 23.20 -15.05 36.12
N LEU A 31 22.44 -16.12 36.39
CA LEU A 31 21.01 -16.26 36.06
C LEU A 31 20.16 -15.04 36.48
N LYS A 32 20.51 -14.39 37.60
CA LYS A 32 19.81 -13.20 38.11
C LYS A 32 19.98 -11.95 37.23
N MET A 33 21.16 -11.76 36.64
CA MET A 33 21.42 -10.60 35.77
C MET A 33 20.79 -10.79 34.38
N VAL A 34 20.77 -12.04 33.89
CA VAL A 34 20.03 -12.42 32.67
C VAL A 34 18.53 -12.19 32.85
N ALA A 35 17.96 -12.66 33.98
CA ALA A 35 16.54 -12.47 34.26
C ALA A 35 16.15 -10.99 34.39
N GLY A 36 17.01 -10.16 34.99
CA GLY A 36 16.80 -8.71 35.08
C GLY A 36 16.82 -8.01 33.71
N LEU A 37 17.77 -8.36 32.83
CA LEU A 37 17.85 -7.83 31.47
C LEU A 37 16.68 -8.29 30.60
N ALA A 38 16.26 -9.55 30.72
CA ALA A 38 15.09 -10.08 30.02
C ALA A 38 13.79 -9.39 30.48
N ALA A 39 13.62 -9.17 31.78
CA ALA A 39 12.47 -8.44 32.32
C ALA A 39 12.47 -6.97 31.86
N ALA A 40 13.62 -6.31 31.83
CA ALA A 40 13.76 -4.96 31.30
C ALA A 40 13.43 -4.88 29.80
N TYR A 41 13.88 -5.87 29.01
CA TYR A 41 13.55 -5.97 27.59
C TYR A 41 12.04 -6.14 27.36
N VAL A 42 11.40 -7.06 28.09
CA VAL A 42 9.95 -7.26 28.00
C VAL A 42 9.19 -6.00 28.42
N GLY A 43 9.61 -5.33 29.50
CA GLY A 43 9.01 -4.07 29.95
C GLY A 43 9.13 -2.96 28.91
N LEU A 44 10.29 -2.84 28.28
CA LEU A 44 10.52 -1.87 27.22
C LEU A 44 9.69 -2.19 25.97
N GLN A 45 9.54 -3.47 25.62
CA GLN A 45 8.72 -3.90 24.49
C GLN A 45 7.23 -3.62 24.73
N LEU A 46 6.73 -3.83 25.95
CA LEU A 46 5.37 -3.48 26.34
C LEU A 46 5.14 -1.97 26.28
N PHE A 47 6.13 -1.18 26.72
CA PHE A 47 6.06 0.28 26.63
C PHE A 47 6.06 0.77 25.18
N ALA A 48 6.91 0.20 24.32
CA ALA A 48 6.92 0.47 22.88
C ALA A 48 5.58 0.12 22.23
N ALA A 49 5.01 -1.05 22.56
CA ALA A 49 3.69 -1.47 22.08
C ALA A 49 2.58 -0.48 22.48
N GLY A 50 2.61 0.02 23.72
CA GLY A 50 1.68 1.05 24.20
C GLY A 50 1.79 2.36 23.42
N LEU A 51 3.02 2.83 23.17
CA LEU A 51 3.28 4.01 22.34
C LEU A 51 2.77 3.84 20.90
N HIS A 52 2.99 2.68 20.29
CA HIS A 52 2.48 2.39 18.94
C HIS A 52 0.94 2.39 18.90
N TYR A 53 0.30 1.80 19.92
CA TYR A 53 -1.15 1.79 20.01
C TYR A 53 -1.71 3.21 20.13
N ALA A 54 -1.13 4.04 21.01
CA ALA A 54 -1.50 5.44 21.16
C ALA A 54 -1.28 6.25 19.87
N GLN A 55 -0.15 6.04 19.19
CA GLN A 55 0.14 6.67 17.90
C GLN A 55 -0.90 6.29 16.84
N SER A 56 -1.24 5.00 16.73
CA SER A 56 -2.22 4.51 15.77
C SER A 56 -3.61 5.13 16.00
N LEU A 57 -4.02 5.22 17.27
CA LEU A 57 -5.27 5.88 17.66
C LEU A 57 -5.29 7.37 17.28
N LEU A 58 -4.22 8.11 17.56
CA LEU A 58 -4.13 9.53 17.22
C LEU A 58 -4.19 9.76 15.71
N PHE A 59 -3.47 8.94 14.93
CA PHE A 59 -3.51 9.02 13.47
C PHE A 59 -4.89 8.71 12.92
N ASN A 60 -5.54 7.66 13.43
CA ASN A 60 -6.87 7.28 12.99
C ASN A 60 -7.90 8.38 13.30
N ARG A 61 -7.84 8.94 14.52
CA ARG A 61 -8.70 10.07 14.92
C ARG A 61 -8.47 11.31 14.05
N ALA A 62 -7.22 11.68 13.81
CA ALA A 62 -6.90 12.83 12.95
C ALA A 62 -7.40 12.63 11.52
N ALA A 63 -7.20 11.43 10.96
CA ALA A 63 -7.63 11.12 9.61
C ALA A 63 -9.17 11.10 9.47
N VAL A 64 -9.89 10.54 10.45
CA VAL A 64 -11.36 10.61 10.48
C VAL A 64 -11.83 12.07 10.61
N GLY A 65 -11.16 12.89 11.43
CA GLY A 65 -11.48 14.32 11.57
C GLY A 65 -11.33 15.12 10.28
N VAL A 66 -10.23 14.92 9.56
CA VAL A 66 -9.99 15.56 8.24
C VAL A 66 -11.09 15.18 7.24
N VAL A 67 -11.51 13.93 7.23
CA VAL A 67 -12.54 13.43 6.30
C VAL A 67 -13.92 13.98 6.65
N GLN A 68 -14.23 14.06 7.94
CA GLN A 68 -15.47 14.66 8.40
C GLN A 68 -15.54 16.12 7.93
N GLN A 69 -14.45 16.88 8.07
CA GLN A 69 -14.37 18.26 7.62
C GLN A 69 -14.52 18.38 6.10
N LEU A 70 -13.84 17.53 5.33
CA LEU A 70 -14.00 17.42 3.88
C LEU A 70 -15.46 17.14 3.47
N ARG A 71 -16.14 16.21 4.15
CA ARG A 71 -17.56 15.91 3.88
C ARG A 71 -18.46 17.11 4.14
N THR A 72 -18.21 17.85 5.22
CA THR A 72 -18.95 19.07 5.54
C THR A 72 -18.71 20.16 4.49
N ASP A 73 -17.45 20.42 4.13
CA ASP A 73 -17.09 21.45 3.15
C ASP A 73 -17.66 21.16 1.76
N VAL A 74 -17.63 19.90 1.32
CA VAL A 74 -18.20 19.48 0.03
C VAL A 74 -19.73 19.57 0.04
N MET A 75 -20.37 19.21 1.15
CA MET A 75 -21.83 19.35 1.27
C MET A 75 -22.25 20.83 1.26
N ASP A 76 -21.53 21.69 1.98
CA ASP A 76 -21.78 23.14 1.98
C ASP A 76 -21.56 23.76 0.60
N ALA A 77 -20.53 23.31 -0.14
CA ALA A 77 -20.29 23.74 -1.50
C ALA A 77 -21.42 23.30 -2.46
N ALA A 78 -21.89 22.05 -2.34
CA ALA A 78 -22.99 21.53 -3.14
C ALA A 78 -24.30 22.29 -2.89
N LEU A 79 -24.59 22.64 -1.62
CA LEU A 79 -25.80 23.39 -1.25
C LEU A 79 -25.78 24.86 -1.73
N ARG A 80 -24.60 25.42 -2.00
CA ARG A 80 -24.43 26.80 -2.51
C ARG A 80 -24.43 26.89 -4.04
N GLN A 81 -24.52 25.77 -4.74
CA GLN A 81 -24.44 25.71 -6.19
C GLN A 81 -25.80 26.08 -6.82
N PRO A 82 -25.84 26.89 -7.90
CA PRO A 82 -27.10 27.31 -8.52
C PRO A 82 -27.87 26.12 -9.12
N LEU A 83 -29.21 26.20 -9.07
CA LEU A 83 -30.12 25.12 -9.51
C LEU A 83 -29.85 24.65 -10.95
N SER A 84 -29.36 25.53 -11.82
CA SER A 84 -29.04 25.25 -13.22
C SER A 84 -27.95 24.18 -13.43
N GLU A 85 -27.07 23.99 -12.45
CA GLU A 85 -26.05 22.94 -12.50
C GLU A 85 -26.67 21.54 -12.29
N PHE A 86 -27.74 21.45 -11.49
CA PHE A 86 -28.46 20.20 -11.22
C PHE A 86 -29.35 19.72 -12.38
N ASP A 87 -29.58 20.57 -13.40
CA ASP A 87 -30.26 20.17 -14.64
C ASP A 87 -29.36 19.30 -15.54
N THR A 88 -28.04 19.40 -15.38
CA THR A 88 -27.06 18.66 -16.21
C THR A 88 -26.48 17.42 -15.53
N GLN A 89 -26.57 17.32 -14.19
CA GLN A 89 -26.08 16.17 -13.43
C GLN A 89 -27.11 15.67 -12.41
N PRO A 90 -27.49 14.39 -12.43
CA PRO A 90 -28.44 13.85 -11.48
C PRO A 90 -27.94 13.98 -10.03
N VAL A 91 -28.82 14.41 -9.12
CA VAL A 91 -28.52 14.61 -7.68
C VAL A 91 -27.84 13.40 -7.03
N GLY A 92 -28.19 12.18 -7.48
CA GLY A 92 -27.56 10.94 -7.01
C GLY A 92 -26.07 10.81 -7.36
N GLN A 93 -25.60 11.38 -8.48
CA GLN A 93 -24.17 11.42 -8.81
C GLN A 93 -23.39 12.38 -7.92
N VAL A 94 -24.00 13.51 -7.53
CA VAL A 94 -23.37 14.47 -6.62
C VAL A 94 -23.19 13.83 -5.25
N ILE A 95 -24.27 13.26 -4.68
CA ILE A 95 -24.21 12.55 -3.39
C ILE A 95 -23.21 11.40 -3.41
N SER A 96 -23.19 10.61 -4.50
CA SER A 96 -22.23 9.51 -4.65
C SER A 96 -20.78 9.98 -4.69
N ARG A 97 -20.47 11.12 -5.36
CA ARG A 97 -19.12 11.71 -5.33
C ARG A 97 -18.78 12.24 -3.95
N VAL A 98 -19.71 12.93 -3.28
CA VAL A 98 -19.49 13.41 -1.92
C VAL A 98 -19.19 12.27 -0.95
N THR A 99 -19.89 11.13 -1.04
CA THR A 99 -19.66 10.00 -0.12
C THR A 99 -18.49 9.12 -0.51
N ASN A 100 -18.40 8.66 -1.77
CA ASN A 100 -17.35 7.75 -2.23
C ASN A 100 -16.00 8.43 -2.38
N ASP A 101 -15.92 9.62 -2.98
CA ASP A 101 -14.62 10.25 -3.22
C ASP A 101 -13.99 10.73 -1.90
N THR A 102 -14.81 11.19 -0.94
CA THR A 102 -14.31 11.51 0.41
C THR A 102 -13.87 10.28 1.20
N GLU A 103 -14.50 9.11 0.98
CA GLU A 103 -14.08 7.83 1.56
C GLU A 103 -12.75 7.36 0.98
N VAL A 104 -12.53 7.53 -0.32
CA VAL A 104 -11.23 7.22 -0.96
C VAL A 104 -10.13 8.15 -0.44
N ILE A 105 -10.44 9.43 -0.24
CA ILE A 105 -9.49 10.39 0.37
C ILE A 105 -9.20 10.01 1.84
N ARG A 106 -10.20 9.52 2.58
CA ARG A 106 -10.01 8.96 3.92
C ARG A 106 -8.99 7.83 3.91
N ASP A 107 -9.19 6.84 3.06
CA ASP A 107 -8.32 5.68 3.01
C ASP A 107 -6.90 6.05 2.60
N LEU A 108 -6.73 7.01 1.69
CA LEU A 108 -5.42 7.56 1.34
C LEU A 108 -4.71 8.18 2.56
N TYR A 109 -5.41 8.98 3.36
CA TYR A 109 -4.84 9.63 4.54
C TYR A 109 -4.60 8.67 5.71
N VAL A 110 -5.58 7.83 6.05
CA VAL A 110 -5.49 6.84 7.13
C VAL A 110 -4.39 5.84 6.85
N THR A 111 -4.29 5.37 5.60
CA THR A 111 -3.49 4.20 5.27
C THR A 111 -2.17 4.60 4.66
N VAL A 112 -2.17 5.38 3.57
CA VAL A 112 -0.94 5.67 2.82
C VAL A 112 -0.07 6.67 3.56
N VAL A 113 -0.62 7.83 3.95
CA VAL A 113 0.18 8.88 4.61
C VAL A 113 0.72 8.41 5.97
N ALA A 114 -0.13 7.78 6.79
CA ALA A 114 0.29 7.25 8.09
C ALA A 114 1.37 6.17 7.95
N THR A 115 1.23 5.27 6.97
CA THR A 115 2.23 4.22 6.71
C THR A 115 3.54 4.81 6.23
N VAL A 116 3.52 5.73 5.27
CA VAL A 116 4.74 6.38 4.75
C VAL A 116 5.48 7.14 5.86
N LEU A 117 4.77 7.94 6.65
CA LEU A 117 5.39 8.65 7.77
C LEU A 117 5.96 7.69 8.81
N ARG A 118 5.23 6.62 9.15
CA ARG A 118 5.71 5.60 10.11
C ARG A 118 6.94 4.89 9.58
N SER A 119 6.91 4.41 8.34
CA SER A 119 8.03 3.73 7.68
C SER A 119 9.25 4.64 7.58
N ALA A 120 9.07 5.92 7.21
CA ALA A 120 10.16 6.88 7.16
C ALA A 120 10.79 7.14 8.54
N ALA A 121 9.97 7.30 9.58
CA ALA A 121 10.46 7.47 10.95
C ALA A 121 11.22 6.23 11.46
N LEU A 122 10.72 5.03 11.17
CA LEU A 122 11.33 3.76 11.57
C LEU A 122 12.66 3.54 10.85
N VAL A 123 12.71 3.72 9.53
CA VAL A 123 13.95 3.64 8.74
C VAL A 123 14.96 4.68 9.22
N GLY A 124 14.52 5.92 9.46
CA GLY A 124 15.39 6.98 9.98
C GLY A 124 15.98 6.63 11.36
N ALA A 125 15.15 6.16 12.30
CA ALA A 125 15.60 5.76 13.62
C ALA A 125 16.56 4.55 13.56
N MET A 126 16.29 3.56 12.72
CA MET A 126 17.19 2.42 12.49
C MET A 126 18.54 2.87 11.91
N LEU A 127 18.54 3.75 10.92
CA LEU A 127 19.79 4.29 10.36
C LEU A 127 20.61 5.00 11.42
N VAL A 128 20.00 5.89 12.22
CA VAL A 128 20.69 6.60 13.31
C VAL A 128 21.30 5.62 14.31
N ALA A 129 20.58 4.56 14.68
CA ALA A 129 21.11 3.55 15.60
C ALA A 129 22.21 2.69 15.00
N MET A 130 22.10 2.30 13.73
CA MET A 130 23.18 1.58 13.05
C MET A 130 24.44 2.44 12.94
N PHE A 131 24.31 3.73 12.62
CA PHE A 131 25.43 4.67 12.64
C PHE A 131 26.05 4.84 14.03
N SER A 132 25.25 4.74 15.10
CA SER A 132 25.74 4.81 16.47
C SER A 132 26.52 3.55 16.91
N LEU A 133 26.26 2.39 16.30
CA LEU A 133 26.99 1.15 16.60
C LEU A 133 28.24 1.02 15.74
N ASP A 134 28.05 0.99 14.41
CA ASP A 134 29.15 0.86 13.47
C ASP A 134 28.78 1.51 12.13
N TRP A 135 29.46 2.63 11.85
CA TRP A 135 29.28 3.40 10.62
C TRP A 135 29.59 2.60 9.34
N ARG A 136 30.44 1.56 9.43
CA ARG A 136 30.78 0.70 8.28
C ARG A 136 29.59 -0.17 7.87
N MET A 137 28.90 -0.76 8.85
CA MET A 137 27.71 -1.59 8.61
C MET A 137 26.53 -0.74 8.13
N ALA A 138 26.38 0.49 8.65
CA ALA A 138 25.37 1.43 8.18
C ALA A 138 25.56 1.83 6.71
N LEU A 139 26.80 2.08 6.26
CA LEU A 139 27.10 2.39 4.86
C LEU A 139 26.76 1.24 3.90
N VAL A 140 27.06 -0.01 4.29
CA VAL A 140 26.69 -1.19 3.50
C VAL A 140 25.17 -1.31 3.39
N ALA A 141 24.44 -1.10 4.48
CA ALA A 141 22.98 -1.14 4.47
C ALA A 141 22.37 -0.03 3.59
N ILE A 142 22.92 1.19 3.63
CA ILE A 142 22.50 2.29 2.76
C ILE A 142 22.76 1.96 1.30
N MET A 143 23.83 1.22 0.98
CA MET A 143 24.12 0.82 -0.40
C MET A 143 23.12 -0.20 -0.96
N ILE A 144 22.39 -0.92 -0.11
CA ILE A 144 21.31 -1.84 -0.54
C ILE A 144 20.08 -1.05 -1.01
N PHE A 145 19.75 0.08 -0.38
CA PHE A 145 18.60 0.92 -0.76
C PHE A 145 18.59 1.35 -2.24
N PRO A 146 19.65 1.93 -2.82
CA PRO A 146 19.66 2.31 -4.23
C PRO A 146 19.58 1.10 -5.16
N VAL A 147 20.16 -0.04 -4.78
CA VAL A 147 20.05 -1.29 -5.56
C VAL A 147 18.59 -1.74 -5.63
N VAL A 148 17.92 -1.81 -4.48
CA VAL A 148 16.49 -2.16 -4.41
C VAL A 148 15.63 -1.15 -5.18
N LEU A 149 15.94 0.15 -5.06
CA LEU A 149 15.21 1.21 -5.76
C LEU A 149 15.38 1.08 -7.27
N VAL A 150 16.59 0.80 -7.76
CA VAL A 150 16.85 0.56 -9.19
C VAL A 150 16.07 -0.65 -9.69
N VAL A 151 16.09 -1.78 -8.97
CA VAL A 151 15.32 -2.98 -9.32
C VAL A 151 13.82 -2.67 -9.35
N MET A 152 13.33 -1.91 -8.38
CA MET A 152 11.92 -1.52 -8.29
C MET A 152 11.50 -0.60 -9.44
N VAL A 153 12.31 0.41 -9.79
CA VAL A 153 12.06 1.31 -10.92
C VAL A 153 12.06 0.54 -12.23
N ILE A 154 13.02 -0.36 -12.43
CA ILE A 154 13.08 -1.24 -13.60
C ILE A 154 11.81 -2.09 -13.67
N TYR A 155 11.47 -2.81 -12.61
CA TYR A 155 10.26 -3.62 -12.55
C TYR A 155 9.01 -2.80 -12.86
N GLN A 156 8.88 -1.62 -12.27
CA GLN A 156 7.73 -0.74 -12.49
C GLN A 156 7.66 -0.24 -13.94
N ARG A 157 8.81 0.12 -14.54
CA ARG A 157 8.90 0.57 -15.95
C ARG A 157 8.45 -0.53 -16.92
N TYR A 158 8.78 -1.79 -16.65
CA TYR A 158 8.40 -2.93 -17.50
C TYR A 158 6.99 -3.46 -17.22
N SER A 159 6.56 -3.50 -15.95
CA SER A 159 5.26 -4.05 -15.56
C SER A 159 4.09 -3.11 -15.90
N THR A 160 4.25 -1.80 -15.66
CA THR A 160 3.19 -0.79 -15.89
C THR A 160 2.55 -0.86 -17.29
N PRO A 161 3.30 -0.88 -18.41
CA PRO A 161 2.68 -0.93 -19.75
C PRO A 161 1.91 -2.23 -20.00
N ILE A 162 2.35 -3.36 -19.45
CA ILE A 162 1.71 -4.65 -19.67
C ILE A 162 0.41 -4.75 -18.87
N VAL A 163 0.42 -4.29 -17.62
CA VAL A 163 -0.78 -4.19 -16.79
C VAL A 163 -1.82 -3.26 -17.45
N ARG A 164 -1.38 -2.14 -18.05
CA ARG A 164 -2.26 -1.25 -18.81
C ARG A 164 -2.90 -1.96 -20.01
N ARG A 165 -2.15 -2.76 -20.77
CA ARG A 165 -2.71 -3.55 -21.88
C ARG A 165 -3.72 -4.59 -21.42
N VAL A 166 -3.42 -5.32 -20.33
CA VAL A 166 -4.36 -6.29 -19.74
C VAL A 166 -5.68 -5.60 -19.38
N ARG A 167 -5.63 -4.41 -18.75
CA ARG A 167 -6.83 -3.63 -18.42
C ARG A 167 -7.58 -3.15 -19.66
N ALA A 168 -6.88 -2.75 -20.72
CA ALA A 168 -7.52 -2.37 -21.99
C ALA A 168 -8.27 -3.55 -22.61
N TYR A 169 -7.66 -4.73 -22.69
CA TYR A 169 -8.34 -5.93 -23.21
C TYR A 169 -9.55 -6.34 -22.37
N LEU A 170 -9.50 -6.16 -21.05
CA LEU A 170 -10.66 -6.38 -20.17
C LEU A 170 -11.80 -5.42 -20.47
N ALA A 171 -11.50 -4.14 -20.74
CA ALA A 171 -12.50 -3.17 -21.15
C ALA A 171 -13.13 -3.55 -22.50
N ASP A 172 -12.32 -3.87 -23.51
CA ASP A 172 -12.80 -4.30 -24.83
C ASP A 172 -13.71 -5.53 -24.75
N ILE A 173 -13.39 -6.50 -23.88
CA ILE A 173 -14.21 -7.68 -23.64
C ILE A 173 -15.56 -7.28 -23.01
N ASN A 174 -15.54 -6.44 -21.98
CA ASN A 174 -16.77 -5.98 -21.32
C ASN A 174 -17.65 -5.16 -22.27
N ASP A 175 -17.07 -4.31 -23.09
CA ASP A 175 -17.79 -3.52 -24.09
C ASP A 175 -18.41 -4.43 -25.15
N GLY A 176 -17.65 -5.42 -25.64
CA GLY A 176 -18.16 -6.42 -26.57
C GLY A 176 -19.31 -7.26 -25.97
N PHE A 177 -19.24 -7.61 -24.68
CA PHE A 177 -20.36 -8.29 -24.01
C PHE A 177 -21.59 -7.41 -23.93
N ASN A 178 -21.43 -6.13 -23.59
CA ASN A 178 -22.54 -5.18 -23.60
C ASN A 178 -23.14 -5.02 -25.00
N GLU A 179 -22.33 -4.94 -26.05
CA GLU A 179 -22.80 -4.86 -27.44
C GLU A 179 -23.61 -6.12 -27.83
N ILE A 180 -23.12 -7.32 -27.47
CA ILE A 180 -23.81 -8.58 -27.77
C ILE A 180 -25.12 -8.69 -26.97
N ILE A 181 -25.12 -8.36 -25.68
CA ILE A 181 -26.32 -8.46 -24.83
C ILE A 181 -27.41 -7.51 -25.32
N ASN A 182 -27.08 -6.25 -25.60
CA ASN A 182 -28.04 -5.26 -26.09
C ASN A 182 -28.47 -5.53 -27.54
N GLY A 183 -27.55 -6.05 -28.37
CA GLY A 183 -27.78 -6.35 -29.79
C GLY A 183 -28.22 -7.78 -30.10
N MET A 184 -28.49 -8.62 -29.10
CA MET A 184 -28.66 -10.07 -29.29
C MET A 184 -29.78 -10.41 -30.27
N SER A 185 -30.90 -9.67 -30.20
CA SER A 185 -32.03 -9.83 -31.13
C SER A 185 -31.60 -9.63 -32.59
N VAL A 186 -30.84 -8.58 -32.87
CA VAL A 186 -30.32 -8.27 -34.22
C VAL A 186 -29.35 -9.36 -34.68
N ILE A 187 -28.42 -9.78 -33.82
CA ILE A 187 -27.44 -10.82 -34.14
C ILE A 187 -28.14 -12.16 -34.49
N GLN A 188 -29.21 -12.51 -33.78
CA GLN A 188 -30.00 -13.72 -34.05
C GLN A 188 -30.80 -13.61 -35.36
N GLN A 189 -31.39 -12.44 -35.65
CA GLN A 189 -32.11 -12.19 -36.91
C GLN A 189 -31.20 -12.38 -38.14
N PHE A 190 -29.95 -11.93 -38.07
CA PHE A 190 -28.97 -12.14 -39.14
C PHE A 190 -28.22 -13.49 -39.06
N ARG A 191 -28.55 -14.35 -38.08
CA ARG A 191 -27.90 -15.64 -37.80
C ARG A 191 -26.37 -15.53 -37.69
N GLN A 192 -25.86 -14.45 -37.09
CA GLN A 192 -24.43 -14.13 -36.98
C GLN A 192 -23.80 -14.56 -35.64
N GLN A 193 -24.47 -15.39 -34.83
CA GLN A 193 -24.01 -15.77 -33.48
C GLN A 193 -22.59 -16.38 -33.50
N ALA A 194 -22.29 -17.25 -34.48
CA ALA A 194 -20.99 -17.89 -34.60
C ALA A 194 -19.85 -16.86 -34.84
N ARG A 195 -20.07 -15.89 -35.74
CA ARG A 195 -19.08 -14.84 -36.05
C ARG A 195 -18.76 -13.97 -34.84
N PHE A 196 -19.78 -13.57 -34.09
CA PHE A 196 -19.59 -12.80 -32.86
C PHE A 196 -18.95 -13.63 -31.75
N GLY A 197 -19.26 -14.93 -31.66
CA GLY A 197 -18.61 -15.87 -30.76
C GLY A 197 -17.10 -16.02 -31.04
N GLU A 198 -16.72 -16.16 -32.31
CA GLU A 198 -15.30 -16.21 -32.72
C GLU A 198 -14.56 -14.92 -32.37
N ARG A 199 -15.14 -13.75 -32.68
CA ARG A 199 -14.57 -12.43 -32.33
C ARG A 199 -14.34 -12.29 -30.83
N MET A 200 -15.29 -12.72 -30.01
CA MET A 200 -15.16 -12.69 -28.55
C MET A 200 -14.11 -13.68 -28.04
N GLY A 201 -14.02 -14.85 -28.68
CA GLY A 201 -12.98 -15.85 -28.41
C GLY A 201 -11.58 -15.32 -28.69
N GLU A 202 -11.39 -14.58 -29.79
CA GLU A 202 -10.12 -13.94 -30.15
C GLU A 202 -9.73 -12.84 -29.15
N ALA A 203 -10.68 -11.97 -28.77
CA ALA A 203 -10.47 -10.96 -27.72
C ALA A 203 -10.07 -11.61 -26.39
N SER A 204 -10.78 -12.67 -25.97
CA SER A 204 -10.45 -13.43 -24.75
C SER A 204 -9.06 -14.07 -24.81
N ARG A 205 -8.65 -14.57 -25.97
CA ARG A 205 -7.32 -15.16 -26.16
C ARG A 205 -6.21 -14.11 -26.09
N SER A 206 -6.44 -12.92 -26.64
CA SER A 206 -5.50 -11.79 -26.54
C SER A 206 -5.31 -11.34 -25.08
N HIS A 207 -6.40 -11.26 -24.31
CA HIS A 207 -6.35 -10.99 -22.86
C HIS A 207 -5.57 -12.08 -22.11
N TYR A 208 -5.83 -13.36 -22.40
CA TYR A 208 -5.12 -14.48 -21.79
C TYR A 208 -3.61 -14.42 -22.06
N MET A 209 -3.19 -14.14 -23.30
CA MET A 209 -1.78 -14.01 -23.65
C MET A 209 -1.11 -12.83 -22.95
N ALA A 210 -1.79 -11.68 -22.89
CA ALA A 210 -1.29 -10.52 -22.13
C ALA A 210 -1.15 -10.83 -20.63
N ARG A 211 -2.08 -11.61 -20.06
CA ARG A 211 -2.02 -12.04 -18.65
C ARG A 211 -0.91 -13.05 -18.38
N ILE A 212 -0.61 -13.95 -19.32
CA ILE A 212 0.57 -14.81 -19.23
C ILE A 212 1.86 -13.99 -19.24
N GLN A 213 1.93 -12.93 -20.06
CA GLN A 213 3.11 -12.05 -20.08
C GLN A 213 3.33 -11.37 -18.73
N THR A 214 2.27 -10.89 -18.06
CA THR A 214 2.41 -10.36 -16.69
C THR A 214 2.92 -11.42 -15.72
N LEU A 215 2.36 -12.64 -15.76
CA LEU A 215 2.76 -13.72 -14.85
C LEU A 215 4.21 -14.17 -15.07
N ARG A 216 4.71 -14.15 -16.31
CA ARG A 216 6.12 -14.45 -16.61
C ARG A 216 7.06 -13.39 -16.06
N LEU A 217 6.68 -12.11 -16.10
CA LEU A 217 7.45 -11.03 -15.49
C LEU A 217 7.48 -11.12 -13.97
N ASP A 218 6.32 -11.40 -13.36
CA ASP A 218 6.23 -11.59 -11.91
C ASP A 218 7.03 -12.82 -11.47
N GLY A 219 6.93 -13.92 -12.22
CA GLY A 219 7.73 -15.12 -11.99
C GLY A 219 9.24 -14.90 -12.16
N PHE A 220 9.66 -14.11 -13.15
CA PHE A 220 11.08 -13.78 -13.32
C PHE A 220 11.63 -12.94 -12.15
N CYS A 221 10.84 -12.02 -11.61
CA CYS A 221 11.24 -11.26 -10.42
C CYS A 221 11.24 -12.10 -9.14
N CYS A 222 10.32 -13.06 -8.99
CA CYS A 222 10.23 -13.91 -7.80
C CYS A 222 11.33 -15.00 -7.75
N VAL A 223 11.80 -15.48 -8.91
CA VAL A 223 12.81 -16.54 -9.01
C VAL A 223 14.26 -16.00 -9.01
N ARG A 224 14.46 -14.70 -9.26
CA ARG A 224 15.80 -14.09 -9.39
C ARG A 224 16.18 -13.15 -8.23
N CYS A 225 15.27 -12.88 -7.28
CA CYS A 225 15.59 -12.25 -5.99
C CYS A 225 15.85 -13.35 -4.94
#